data_AF-A0A3D0M395-F1
#
_entry.id   AF-A0A3D0M395-F1
#
_cell.length_a   1.000
_cell.length_b   1.000
_cell.length_c   1.000
_cell.angle_alpha   90.00
_cell.angle_beta   90.00
_cell.angle_gamma   90.00
#
_symmetry.space_group_name_H-M   'P 1'
#
loop_
_entity.id
_entity.type
_entity.pdbx_description
1 polymer ?
#
loop_
_entity_poly.entity_id
_entity_poly.type
_entity_poly.pdbx_seq_one_letter_code
_entity_poly.pdbx_strand_id
1 'polypeptide(L)'
;MDCSCDPGNKAENVKKMYEASADYNEFCEKFNKEYTPSNSLSHDGIVLYFSYPTCYCSCIKRGDGNVTKSWCICTIGYTKRLFSYALSREIDVELLESVKTGGTKCLMKIT
;
A
#
# COMPACT_ATOMS: atom_id res chain seq x y z
N MET A 1 -18.50 7.42 -10.44
CA MET A 1 -18.25 6.00 -10.11
C MET A 1 -16.83 5.93 -9.61
N ASP A 2 -16.63 6.01 -8.30
CA ASP A 2 -15.28 5.91 -7.73
C ASP A 2 -14.89 4.44 -7.70
N CYS A 3 -13.85 4.09 -8.45
CA CYS A 3 -13.28 2.76 -8.38
C CYS A 3 -12.83 2.50 -6.94
N SER A 4 -13.10 1.33 -6.38
CA SER A 4 -12.52 0.93 -5.08
C SER A 4 -10.98 0.89 -5.08
N CYS A 5 -10.37 1.04 -6.26
CA CYS A 5 -8.94 1.19 -6.49
C CYS A 5 -8.44 2.64 -6.41
N ASP A 6 -9.32 3.62 -6.22
CA ASP A 6 -8.96 5.01 -6.01
C ASP A 6 -8.55 5.23 -4.54
N PRO A 7 -7.33 5.73 -4.25
CA PRO A 7 -6.95 6.06 -2.89
C PRO A 7 -7.73 7.25 -2.32
N GLY A 8 -8.44 8.04 -3.15
CA GLY A 8 -9.25 9.18 -2.72
C GLY A 8 -8.48 10.14 -1.81
N ASN A 9 -9.12 10.60 -0.74
CA ASN A 9 -8.51 11.51 0.24
C ASN A 9 -7.26 10.93 0.95
N LYS A 10 -7.06 9.60 0.91
CA LYS A 10 -5.86 8.99 1.49
C LYS A 10 -4.60 9.46 0.76
N ALA A 11 -4.64 9.61 -0.57
CA ALA A 11 -3.47 10.04 -1.32
C ALA A 11 -3.03 11.45 -0.92
N GLU A 12 -3.98 12.36 -0.74
CA GLU A 12 -3.72 13.72 -0.28
C GLU A 12 -3.18 13.76 1.16
N ASN A 13 -3.72 12.94 2.05
CA ASN A 13 -3.24 12.85 3.42
C ASN A 13 -1.82 12.27 3.50
N VAL A 14 -1.55 11.20 2.74
CA VAL A 14 -0.20 10.60 2.69
C VAL A 14 0.80 11.55 2.06
N LYS A 15 0.40 12.34 1.06
CA LYS A 15 1.22 13.42 0.50
C LYS A 15 1.60 14.44 1.56
N LYS A 16 0.63 14.98 2.31
CA LYS A 16 0.88 15.92 3.40
C LYS A 16 1.80 15.35 4.47
N MET A 17 1.63 14.07 4.82
CA MET A 17 2.53 13.40 5.77
C MET A 17 3.97 13.32 5.23
N TYR A 18 4.13 13.01 3.94
CA TYR A 18 5.44 12.94 3.30
C TYR A 18 6.12 14.32 3.25
N GLU A 19 5.41 15.35 2.78
CA GLU A 19 5.91 16.72 2.69
C GLU A 19 6.25 17.33 4.06
N ALA A 20 5.55 16.90 5.11
CA ALA A 20 5.81 17.35 6.47
C ALA A 20 6.95 16.59 7.17
N SER A 21 7.53 15.56 6.55
CA SER A 21 8.56 14.71 7.15
C SER A 21 9.95 15.02 6.59
N ALA A 22 10.95 15.02 7.47
CA ALA A 22 12.33 15.26 7.08
C ALA A 22 12.96 14.05 6.36
N ASP A 23 12.54 12.83 6.70
CA ASP A 23 13.04 11.59 6.13
C ASP A 23 11.97 10.47 6.10
N TYR A 24 12.36 9.28 5.61
CA TYR A 24 11.47 8.13 5.57
C TYR A 24 11.16 7.53 6.94
N ASN A 25 11.99 7.72 7.97
CA ASN A 25 11.66 7.27 9.33
C ASN A 25 10.44 8.05 9.83
N GLU A 26 10.54 9.38 9.80
CA GLU A 26 9.48 10.27 10.27
C GLU A 26 8.20 10.11 9.44
N PHE A 27 8.34 9.92 8.12
CA PHE A 27 7.20 9.61 7.26
C PHE A 27 6.51 8.29 7.64
N CYS A 28 7.26 7.22 7.85
CA CYS A 28 6.71 5.93 8.27
C CYS A 28 6.06 6.01 9.65
N GLU A 29 6.64 6.74 10.60
CA GLU A 29 6.06 6.96 11.94
C GLU A 29 4.70 7.67 11.86
N LYS A 30 4.61 8.78 11.11
CA LYS A 30 3.34 9.51 10.92
C LYS A 30 2.30 8.64 10.23
N PHE A 31 2.69 7.92 9.18
CA PHE A 31 1.81 7.00 8.46
C PHE A 31 1.27 5.91 9.40
N ASN A 32 2.16 5.25 10.13
CA ASN A 32 1.80 4.12 10.99
C ASN A 32 0.93 4.56 12.17
N LYS A 33 1.12 5.77 12.69
CA LYS A 33 0.27 6.34 13.74
C LYS A 33 -1.18 6.49 13.28
N GLU A 34 -1.41 6.81 12.01
CA GLU A 34 -2.75 7.03 11.45
C GLU A 34 -3.40 5.72 10.96
N TYR A 35 -2.64 4.87 10.28
CA TYR A 35 -3.22 3.76 9.50
C TYR A 35 -3.07 2.37 10.12
N THR A 36 -2.25 2.19 11.16
CA THR A 36 -2.14 0.91 11.88
C THR A 36 -3.44 0.65 12.66
N PRO A 37 -3.94 -0.60 12.71
CA PRO A 37 -3.34 -1.85 12.20
C PRO A 37 -3.76 -2.20 10.76
N SER A 38 -4.50 -1.33 10.09
CA SER A 38 -5.05 -1.65 8.77
C SER A 38 -3.99 -1.57 7.67
N ASN A 39 -3.09 -0.60 7.75
CA ASN A 39 -1.95 -0.51 6.88
C ASN A 39 -0.71 -0.09 7.64
N SER A 40 0.44 -0.56 7.18
CA SER A 40 1.73 -0.21 7.74
C SER A 40 2.73 0.12 6.65
N LEU A 41 3.65 1.01 6.96
CA LEU A 41 4.74 1.45 6.11
C LEU A 41 6.06 1.31 6.88
N SER A 42 7.05 0.72 6.25
CA SER A 42 8.43 0.65 6.76
C SER A 42 9.40 0.96 5.63
N HIS A 43 10.69 1.14 5.94
CA HIS A 43 11.71 1.35 4.91
C HIS A 43 13.03 0.67 5.26
N ASP A 44 13.87 0.48 4.24
CA ASP A 44 15.27 0.04 4.35
C ASP A 44 16.15 1.09 3.65
N GLY A 45 16.29 2.25 4.29
CA GLY A 45 17.02 3.40 3.74
C GLY A 45 16.36 4.06 2.54
N ILE A 46 16.47 3.44 1.36
CA ILE A 46 16.00 3.98 0.06
C ILE A 46 14.72 3.32 -0.45
N VAL A 47 14.36 2.14 0.08
CA VAL A 47 13.19 1.36 -0.36
C VAL A 47 12.08 1.47 0.68
N LEU A 48 10.84 1.70 0.23
CA LEU A 48 9.65 1.67 1.09
C LEU A 48 8.93 0.33 0.96
N TYR A 49 8.33 -0.13 2.06
CA TYR A 49 7.55 -1.36 2.14
C TYR A 49 6.16 -1.05 2.68
N PHE A 50 5.16 -1.19 1.83
CA PHE A 50 3.77 -1.01 2.20
C PHE A 50 3.14 -2.38 2.50
N SER A 51 2.42 -2.50 3.62
CA SER A 51 1.81 -3.77 4.01
C SER A 51 0.47 -3.64 4.69
N TYR A 52 -0.30 -4.73 4.65
CA TYR A 52 -1.57 -4.84 5.35
C TYR A 52 -1.94 -6.30 5.62
N PRO A 53 -2.68 -6.59 6.72
CA PRO A 53 -2.91 -7.96 7.19
C PRO A 53 -4.07 -8.67 6.48
N THR A 54 -4.94 -7.96 5.76
CA THR A 54 -6.07 -8.59 5.06
C THR A 54 -6.48 -7.82 3.81
N CYS A 55 -7.07 -8.50 2.82
CA CYS A 55 -7.56 -7.85 1.60
C CYS A 55 -8.87 -7.11 1.89
N TYR A 56 -8.86 -5.78 1.76
CA TYR A 56 -10.02 -4.92 2.00
C TYR A 56 -10.94 -4.75 0.77
N CYS A 57 -10.52 -5.24 -0.41
CA CYS A 57 -11.28 -5.10 -1.65
C CYS A 57 -12.58 -5.91 -1.61
N SER A 58 -13.73 -5.26 -1.81
CA SER A 58 -15.05 -5.90 -1.84
C SER A 58 -15.17 -7.03 -2.88
N CYS A 59 -14.42 -6.96 -3.98
CA CYS A 59 -14.42 -7.96 -5.05
C CYS A 59 -13.86 -9.32 -4.60
N ILE A 60 -12.85 -9.33 -3.71
CA ILE A 60 -12.15 -10.56 -3.29
C ILE A 60 -12.38 -10.86 -1.80
N LYS A 61 -12.90 -9.89 -1.02
CA LYS A 61 -13.22 -10.06 0.40
C LYS A 61 -14.17 -11.24 0.66
N ARG A 62 -15.06 -11.55 -0.28
CA ARG A 62 -16.04 -12.65 -0.19
C ARG A 62 -15.55 -13.99 -0.75
N GLY A 63 -14.38 -14.04 -1.39
CA GLY A 63 -13.83 -15.26 -1.98
C GLY A 63 -12.94 -16.01 -0.99
N ASP A 64 -13.33 -17.25 -0.68
CA ASP A 64 -12.56 -18.20 0.13
C ASP A 64 -11.43 -18.80 -0.71
N GLY A 65 -10.17 -18.55 -0.32
CA GLY A 65 -9.00 -19.34 -0.75
C GLY A 65 -8.54 -19.26 -2.22
N ASN A 66 -7.21 -19.17 -2.40
CA ASN A 66 -6.46 -19.35 -3.66
C ASN A 66 -7.03 -18.67 -4.91
N VAL A 67 -7.22 -17.35 -4.86
CA VAL A 67 -7.28 -16.59 -6.12
C VAL A 67 -5.90 -16.55 -6.76
N THR A 68 -5.85 -16.61 -8.09
CA THR A 68 -4.59 -16.54 -8.84
C THR A 68 -3.83 -15.25 -8.52
N LYS A 69 -2.50 -15.26 -8.65
CA LYS A 69 -1.65 -14.07 -8.47
C LYS A 69 -2.14 -12.86 -9.27
N SER A 70 -2.75 -13.09 -10.44
CA SER A 70 -3.31 -12.03 -11.28
C SER A 70 -4.37 -11.17 -10.58
N TRP A 71 -5.17 -11.75 -9.68
CA TRP A 71 -6.14 -10.97 -8.89
C TRP A 71 -5.50 -10.03 -7.89
N CYS A 72 -4.29 -10.35 -7.42
CA CYS A 72 -3.53 -9.50 -6.51
C CYS A 72 -2.83 -8.34 -7.21
N ILE A 73 -2.77 -8.32 -8.55
CA ILE A 73 -2.18 -7.21 -9.32
C ILE A 73 -2.94 -5.89 -9.07
N CYS A 74 -4.21 -5.95 -8.64
CA CYS A 74 -4.95 -4.76 -8.26
C CYS A 74 -4.25 -3.96 -7.13
N THR A 75 -3.57 -4.64 -6.20
CA THR A 75 -2.84 -3.97 -5.10
C THR A 75 -1.58 -3.27 -5.59
N ILE A 76 -0.95 -3.79 -6.64
CA ILE A 76 0.19 -3.14 -7.31
C ILE A 76 -0.30 -1.81 -7.89
N GLY A 77 -1.41 -1.81 -8.63
CA GLY A 77 -1.99 -0.59 -9.19
C GLY A 77 -2.42 0.43 -8.13
N TYR A 78 -3.09 -0.03 -7.07
CA TYR A 78 -3.48 0.82 -5.94
C TYR A 78 -2.26 1.48 -5.27
N THR A 79 -1.24 0.67 -4.93
CA THR A 79 -0.02 1.14 -4.27
C THR A 79 0.74 2.10 -5.17
N LYS A 80 0.87 1.77 -6.46
CA LYS A 80 1.54 2.64 -7.44
C LYS A 80 0.84 3.99 -7.51
N ARG A 81 -0.48 4.03 -7.62
CA ARG A 81 -1.24 5.29 -7.67
C ARG A 81 -1.15 6.09 -6.38
N LEU A 82 -1.24 5.43 -5.22
CA LEU A 82 -1.16 6.08 -3.91
C LEU A 82 0.19 6.76 -3.71
N PHE A 83 1.28 6.00 -3.89
CA PHE A 83 2.62 6.49 -3.57
C PHE A 83 3.23 7.32 -4.70
N SER A 84 2.86 7.11 -5.98
CA SER A 84 3.29 8.02 -7.05
C SER A 84 2.73 9.42 -6.85
N TYR A 85 1.47 9.52 -6.41
CA TYR A 85 0.84 10.79 -6.05
C TYR A 85 1.49 11.38 -4.80
N ALA A 86 1.60 10.59 -3.73
CA ALA A 86 2.11 11.10 -2.45
C ALA A 86 3.58 11.54 -2.50
N LEU A 87 4.43 10.78 -3.19
CA LEU A 87 5.86 11.08 -3.34
C LEU A 87 6.14 12.03 -4.50
N SER A 88 5.12 12.37 -5.30
CA SER A 88 5.22 13.22 -6.50
C SER A 88 6.35 12.80 -7.46
N ARG A 89 6.58 11.48 -7.58
CA ARG A 89 7.59 10.89 -8.46
C ARG A 89 7.08 9.60 -9.08
N GLU A 90 7.69 9.20 -10.19
CA GLU A 90 7.46 7.89 -10.75
C GLU A 90 8.07 6.81 -9.84
N ILE A 91 7.30 5.75 -9.58
CA ILE A 91 7.71 4.64 -8.71
C ILE A 91 7.41 3.31 -9.39
N ASP A 92 8.21 2.30 -9.04
CA ASP A 92 7.89 0.92 -9.33
C ASP A 92 7.39 0.19 -8.08
N VAL A 93 6.50 -0.77 -8.29
CA VAL A 93 5.87 -1.53 -7.20
C VAL A 93 5.92 -3.01 -7.50
N GLU A 94 6.56 -3.74 -6.60
CA GLU A 94 6.67 -5.20 -6.65
C GLU A 94 5.86 -5.84 -5.52
N LEU A 95 5.02 -6.83 -5.85
CA LEU A 95 4.27 -7.62 -4.86
C LEU A 95 5.12 -8.78 -4.35
N LEU A 96 5.62 -8.69 -3.12
CA LEU A 96 6.45 -9.73 -2.50
C LEU A 96 5.62 -10.83 -1.84
N GLU A 97 4.51 -10.47 -1.19
CA GLU A 97 3.67 -11.39 -0.43
C GLU A 97 2.20 -11.02 -0.55
N SER A 98 1.30 -12.01 -0.51
CA SER A 98 -0.14 -11.77 -0.48
C SER A 98 -0.88 -12.82 0.35
N VAL A 99 -1.79 -12.35 1.22
CA VAL A 99 -2.68 -13.22 2.02
C VAL A 99 -3.53 -14.13 1.17
N LYS A 100 -3.85 -13.72 -0.06
CA LYS A 100 -4.70 -14.50 -0.97
C LYS A 100 -3.96 -15.59 -1.72
N THR A 101 -2.62 -15.59 -1.66
CA THR A 101 -1.76 -16.62 -2.26
C THR A 101 -0.99 -17.42 -1.22
N GLY A 102 -1.49 -17.46 0.03
CA GLY A 102 -0.90 -18.23 1.14
C GLY A 102 0.07 -17.46 2.03
N GLY A 103 0.22 -16.14 1.84
CA GLY A 103 1.00 -15.29 2.73
C GLY A 103 0.29 -14.97 4.05
N THR A 104 1.06 -14.44 5.00
CA THR A 104 0.58 -13.92 6.29
C THR A 104 0.08 -12.47 6.19
N LYS A 105 0.60 -11.71 5.23
CA LYS A 105 0.19 -10.33 4.92
C LYS A 105 0.33 -10.05 3.43
N CYS A 106 -0.21 -8.93 2.98
CA CYS A 106 0.20 -8.34 1.72
C CYS A 106 1.40 -7.44 1.95
N LEU A 107 2.46 -7.62 1.15
CA LEU A 107 3.68 -6.84 1.24
C LEU A 107 4.09 -6.38 -0.16
N MET A 108 4.20 -5.06 -0.32
CA MET A 108 4.61 -4.42 -1.55
C MET A 108 5.90 -3.65 -1.31
N LYS A 109 6.86 -3.83 -2.20
CA LYS A 109 8.11 -3.08 -2.25
C LYS A 109 7.92 -1.90 -3.21
N ILE A 110 8.37 -0.73 -2.80
CA ILE A 110 8.26 0.53 -3.55
C ILE A 110 9.67 1.09 -3.75
N THR A 111 10.06 1.30 -5.00
CA THR A 111 11.34 1.90 -5.40
C THR A 111 11.11 3.13 -6.26
#